data_AF-X1M880-F1
#
_entry.id   AF-X1M880-F1
#
_cell.length_a   1.000
_cell.length_b   1.000
_cell.length_c   1.000
_cell.angle_alpha   90.00
_cell.angle_beta   90.00
_cell.angle_gamma   90.00
#
_symmetry.space_group_name_H-M   'P 1'
#
loop_
_entity.id
_entity.type
_entity.pdbx_description
1 polymer ?
#
loop_
_entity_poly.entity_id
_entity_poly.type
_entity_poly.pdbx_seq_one_letter_code
_entity_poly.pdbx_strand_id
1 'polypeptide(L)'
;DSGMKKKKTKNKYRVSDELWKKIEPLIPKHPNTHRFGGGRPRVPDSEAMDGIFFVLRTGSQWNALNDTGICSSSTAHSRFQEWTKAGVFQKLWTLALEDYDELKGIDWSWQSMDGAMTKAPLGGEKNRPKPYRSS
;
A
#
# COMPACT_ATOMS: atom_id res chain seq x y z
N ASP A 1 -0.12 20.51 -25.93
CA ASP A 1 -0.63 19.13 -25.86
C ASP A 1 -1.01 18.82 -24.42
N SER A 2 -2.30 18.59 -24.18
CA SER A 2 -2.94 18.60 -22.86
C SER A 2 -2.83 17.24 -22.17
N GLY A 3 -1.80 17.06 -21.33
CA GLY A 3 -1.69 15.90 -20.43
C GLY A 3 -2.48 16.12 -19.14
N MET A 4 -3.58 15.39 -18.99
CA MET A 4 -4.54 15.44 -17.87
C MET A 4 -3.87 15.57 -16.48
N LYS A 5 -3.99 16.75 -15.86
CA LYS A 5 -3.75 16.90 -14.42
C LYS A 5 -4.81 16.09 -13.69
N LYS A 6 -4.46 14.88 -13.21
CA LYS A 6 -5.34 14.11 -12.31
C LYS A 6 -5.73 15.04 -11.15
N LYS A 7 -7.02 15.32 -11.02
CA LYS A 7 -7.56 16.11 -9.92
C LYS A 7 -7.16 15.38 -8.63
N LYS A 8 -6.22 15.96 -7.87
CA LYS A 8 -5.86 15.49 -6.54
C LYS A 8 -7.10 15.62 -5.66
N THR A 9 -7.88 14.55 -5.54
CA THR A 9 -8.87 14.44 -4.47
C THR A 9 -8.12 14.70 -3.17
N LYS A 10 -8.60 15.67 -2.37
CA LYS A 10 -8.08 15.91 -1.00
C LYS A 10 -8.42 14.67 -0.18
N ASN A 11 -7.57 13.66 -0.30
CA ASN A 11 -7.66 12.45 0.49
C ASN A 11 -7.35 12.85 1.93
N LYS A 12 -8.34 12.81 2.83
CA LYS A 12 -8.13 13.08 4.27
C LYS A 12 -7.17 12.08 4.94
N TYR A 13 -6.81 11.01 4.24
CA TYR A 13 -5.85 10.01 4.65
C TYR A 13 -4.47 10.22 4.03
N ARG A 14 -4.29 11.33 3.29
CA ARG A 14 -3.01 11.71 2.72
C ARG A 14 -2.00 12.00 3.84
N VAL A 15 -0.86 11.35 3.75
CA VAL A 15 0.30 11.66 4.59
C VAL A 15 0.81 13.05 4.23
N SER A 16 1.03 13.90 5.23
CA SER A 16 1.64 15.22 5.00
C SER A 16 3.02 15.04 4.35
N ASP A 17 3.44 15.99 3.50
CA ASP A 17 4.74 15.87 2.82
C ASP A 17 5.90 15.85 3.85
N GLU A 18 5.71 16.46 5.03
CA GLU A 18 6.67 16.43 6.14
C GLU A 18 6.76 15.06 6.79
N LEU A 19 5.62 14.42 7.09
CA LEU A 19 5.61 13.05 7.59
C LEU A 19 6.17 12.10 6.54
N TRP A 20 5.79 12.25 5.27
CA TRP A 20 6.27 11.42 4.18
C TRP A 20 7.80 11.42 4.07
N LYS A 21 8.46 12.59 4.19
CA LYS A 21 9.94 12.68 4.18
C LYS A 21 10.63 11.83 5.25
N LYS A 22 9.92 11.51 6.33
CA LYS A 22 10.44 10.70 7.45
C LYS A 22 10.09 9.23 7.29
N ILE A 23 8.96 8.94 6.63
CA ILE A 23 8.52 7.57 6.28
C ILE A 23 9.35 7.00 5.13
N GLU A 24 9.54 7.78 4.06
CA GLU A 24 10.15 7.34 2.81
C GLU A 24 11.51 6.63 3.01
N PRO A 25 12.42 7.11 3.87
CA PRO A 25 13.68 6.41 4.14
C PRO A 25 13.55 5.05 4.82
N LEU A 26 12.42 4.79 5.49
CA LEU A 26 12.17 3.52 6.17
C LEU A 26 11.72 2.42 5.19
N ILE A 27 11.20 2.82 4.03
CA ILE A 27 10.64 1.92 3.04
C ILE A 27 11.78 1.19 2.32
N PRO A 28 11.75 -0.15 2.24
CA PRO A 28 12.76 -0.90 1.50
C PRO A 28 12.71 -0.51 0.03
N LYS A 29 13.87 -0.18 -0.54
CA LYS A 29 13.98 0.09 -1.98
C LYS A 29 13.62 -1.18 -2.76
N HIS A 30 12.70 -1.05 -3.70
CA HIS A 30 12.33 -2.13 -4.60
C HIS A 30 13.02 -1.93 -5.96
N PRO A 31 14.14 -2.61 -6.25
CA PRO A 31 14.76 -2.52 -7.56
C PRO A 31 13.86 -3.17 -8.61
N ASN A 32 13.65 -2.50 -9.74
CA ASN A 32 13.01 -3.14 -10.89
C ASN A 32 13.99 -4.20 -11.44
N THR A 33 13.70 -5.47 -11.21
CA THR A 33 14.54 -6.59 -11.65
C THR A 33 14.34 -6.95 -13.13
N HIS A 34 13.42 -6.29 -13.83
CA HIS A 34 13.19 -6.56 -15.24
C HIS A 34 14.35 -6.05 -16.10
N ARG A 35 15.02 -6.99 -16.79
CA ARG A 35 16.25 -6.77 -17.58
C ARG A 35 16.19 -5.61 -18.58
N PHE A 36 15.00 -5.29 -19.10
CA PHE A 36 14.77 -4.22 -20.06
C PHE A 36 13.96 -3.04 -19.50
N GLY A 37 13.80 -2.94 -18.18
CA GLY A 37 12.99 -1.89 -17.55
C GLY A 37 11.47 -1.94 -17.83
N GLY A 38 11.01 -2.92 -18.62
CA GLY A 38 9.60 -3.17 -18.89
C GLY A 38 8.75 -3.53 -17.65
N GLY A 39 7.44 -3.38 -17.81
CA GLY A 39 6.43 -3.61 -16.77
C GLY A 39 5.62 -2.35 -16.48
N ARG A 40 4.42 -2.52 -15.91
CA ARG A 40 3.62 -1.40 -15.43
C ARG A 40 4.37 -0.75 -14.26
N PRO A 41 4.56 0.58 -14.26
CA PRO A 41 5.17 1.27 -13.12
C PRO A 41 4.44 0.91 -11.83
N ARG A 42 5.22 0.68 -10.78
CA ARG A 42 4.69 0.42 -9.43
C ARG A 42 3.86 1.64 -8.99
N VAL A 43 2.76 1.38 -8.29
CA VAL A 43 2.04 2.46 -7.59
C VAL A 43 3.03 3.18 -6.68
N PRO A 44 3.05 4.53 -6.67
CA PRO A 44 3.93 5.29 -5.78
C PRO A 44 3.75 4.84 -4.34
N ASP A 45 4.86 4.70 -3.61
CA ASP A 45 4.80 4.21 -2.23
C ASP A 45 4.01 5.18 -1.33
N SER A 46 3.96 6.47 -1.65
CA SER A 46 3.10 7.44 -0.95
C SER A 46 1.61 7.15 -1.13
N GLU A 47 1.16 6.81 -2.34
CA GLU A 47 -0.24 6.41 -2.59
C GLU A 47 -0.59 5.09 -1.91
N ALA A 48 0.36 4.16 -1.86
CA ALA A 48 0.18 2.92 -1.10
C ALA A 48 0.06 3.19 0.41
N MET A 49 0.90 4.07 0.97
CA MET A 49 0.85 4.45 2.38
C MET A 49 -0.46 5.15 2.74
N ASP A 50 -0.90 6.09 1.89
CA ASP A 50 -2.21 6.74 2.01
C ASP A 50 -3.36 5.72 2.06
N GLY A 51 -3.31 4.70 1.21
CA GLY A 51 -4.32 3.64 1.14
C GLY A 51 -4.28 2.72 2.36
N ILE A 52 -3.09 2.41 2.88
CA ILE A 52 -2.93 1.67 4.13
C ILE A 52 -3.50 2.49 5.29
N PHE A 53 -3.15 3.77 5.42
CA PHE A 53 -3.66 4.64 6.48
C PHE A 53 -5.16 4.86 6.40
N PHE A 54 -5.76 4.87 5.21
CA PHE A 54 -7.22 4.83 5.07
C PHE A 54 -7.81 3.62 5.80
N VAL A 55 -7.30 2.42 5.50
CA VAL A 55 -7.79 1.16 6.08
C VAL A 55 -7.57 1.16 7.59
N LEU A 56 -6.36 1.52 8.03
CA LEU A 56 -5.99 1.51 9.45
C LEU A 56 -6.78 2.54 10.29
N ARG A 57 -7.01 3.75 9.78
CA ARG A 57 -7.74 4.81 10.52
C ARG A 57 -9.25 4.61 10.54
N THR A 58 -9.80 3.84 9.60
CA THR A 58 -11.25 3.62 9.51
C THR A 58 -11.69 2.26 10.03
N GLY A 59 -10.78 1.30 10.15
CA GLY A 59 -11.12 -0.10 10.41
C GLY A 59 -11.91 -0.76 9.27
N SER A 60 -11.97 -0.12 8.09
CA SER A 60 -12.72 -0.64 6.95
C SER A 60 -12.06 -1.89 6.38
N GLN A 61 -12.85 -2.75 5.76
CA GLN A 61 -12.29 -3.85 4.97
C GLN A 61 -11.44 -3.30 3.83
N TRP A 62 -10.37 -4.02 3.47
CA TRP A 62 -9.45 -3.64 2.38
C TRP A 62 -10.17 -3.29 1.08
N ASN A 63 -11.27 -3.97 0.75
CA ASN A 63 -12.03 -3.71 -0.49
C ASN A 63 -12.68 -2.33 -0.53
N ALA A 64 -13.03 -1.74 0.62
CA ALA A 64 -13.56 -0.38 0.68
C ALA A 64 -12.55 0.67 0.18
N LEU A 65 -11.25 0.33 0.17
CA LEU A 65 -10.23 1.21 -0.41
C LEU A 65 -10.44 1.44 -1.92
N ASN A 66 -10.98 0.46 -2.65
CA ASN A 66 -11.14 0.58 -4.10
C ASN A 66 -12.05 1.76 -4.48
N ASP A 67 -13.03 2.09 -3.64
CA ASP A 67 -14.00 3.17 -3.88
C ASP A 67 -13.39 4.56 -3.62
N THR A 68 -12.22 4.64 -2.99
CA THR A 68 -11.55 5.91 -2.67
C THR A 68 -10.76 6.50 -3.84
N GLY A 69 -10.40 5.66 -4.81
CA GLY A 69 -9.51 6.04 -5.93
C GLY A 69 -8.04 6.31 -5.54
N ILE A 70 -7.62 5.99 -4.30
CA ILE A 70 -6.23 6.16 -3.84
C ILE A 70 -5.32 5.15 -4.56
N CYS A 71 -5.54 3.86 -4.32
CA CYS A 71 -4.93 2.75 -5.03
C CYS A 71 -5.81 1.51 -4.90
N SER A 72 -5.46 0.39 -5.55
CA SER A 72 -6.24 -0.84 -5.39
C SER A 72 -6.02 -1.49 -4.02
N SER A 73 -7.06 -2.13 -3.48
CA SER A 73 -7.01 -2.89 -2.23
C SER A 73 -5.87 -3.93 -2.22
N SER A 74 -5.69 -4.63 -3.34
CA SER A 74 -4.61 -5.60 -3.53
C SER A 74 -3.21 -4.99 -3.44
N THR A 75 -3.02 -3.77 -3.97
CA THR A 75 -1.74 -3.07 -3.94
C THR A 75 -1.41 -2.65 -2.51
N ALA A 76 -2.35 -1.98 -1.83
CA ALA A 76 -2.16 -1.55 -0.46
C ALA A 76 -1.91 -2.73 0.48
N HIS A 77 -2.67 -3.82 0.34
CA HIS A 77 -2.48 -5.01 1.16
C HIS A 77 -1.13 -5.69 0.92
N SER A 78 -0.70 -5.83 -0.34
CA SER A 78 0.62 -6.37 -0.67
C SER A 78 1.75 -5.52 -0.08
N ARG A 79 1.62 -4.18 -0.14
CA ARG A 79 2.58 -3.23 0.47
C ARG A 79 2.60 -3.35 1.98
N PHE A 80 1.43 -3.42 2.60
CA PHE A 80 1.29 -3.61 4.03
C PHE A 80 2.04 -4.86 4.49
N GLN A 81 1.87 -6.00 3.81
CA GLN A 81 2.60 -7.22 4.12
C GLN A 81 4.12 -7.10 3.92
N GLU A 82 4.55 -6.52 2.80
CA GLU A 82 5.96 -6.27 2.48
C GLU A 82 6.63 -5.41 3.55
N TRP A 83 5.99 -4.31 3.93
CA TRP A 83 6.51 -3.32 4.87
C TRP A 83 6.42 -3.78 6.32
N THR A 84 5.42 -4.59 6.67
CA THR A 84 5.36 -5.27 7.97
C THR A 84 6.54 -6.21 8.15
N LYS A 85 6.82 -7.05 7.14
CA LYS A 85 7.99 -7.95 7.16
C LYS A 85 9.32 -7.21 7.23
N ALA A 86 9.41 -6.02 6.61
CA ALA A 86 10.59 -5.16 6.65
C ALA A 86 10.68 -4.28 7.93
N GLY A 87 9.71 -4.39 8.84
CA GLY A 87 9.67 -3.62 10.10
C GLY A 87 9.40 -2.12 9.92
N VAL A 88 8.83 -1.69 8.79
CA VAL A 88 8.56 -0.27 8.50
C VAL A 88 7.63 0.33 9.56
N PHE A 89 6.55 -0.37 9.91
CA PHE A 89 5.58 0.13 10.88
C PHE A 89 6.11 0.15 12.32
N GLN A 90 7.02 -0.77 12.66
CA GLN A 90 7.69 -0.73 13.97
C GLN A 90 8.58 0.51 14.09
N LYS A 91 9.38 0.81 13.05
CA LYS A 91 10.21 2.02 13.00
C LYS A 91 9.35 3.29 13.00
N LEU A 92 8.23 3.27 12.28
CA LEU A 92 7.26 4.37 12.26
C LEU A 92 6.67 4.61 13.66
N TRP A 93 6.33 3.55 14.39
CA TRP A 93 5.82 3.64 15.76
C TRP A 93 6.85 4.27 16.71
N THR A 94 8.12 3.86 16.63
CA THR A 94 9.21 4.50 17.39
C THR A 94 9.29 5.99 17.11
N LEU A 95 9.25 6.39 15.83
CA LEU A 95 9.23 7.81 15.47
C LEU A 95 7.99 8.52 16.03
N ALA A 96 6.81 7.90 15.96
CA ALA A 96 5.55 8.44 16.46
C ALA A 96 5.57 8.72 17.97
N LEU A 97 6.20 7.84 18.75
CA LEU A 97 6.40 8.02 20.19
C LEU A 97 7.33 9.17 20.52
N GLU A 98 8.31 9.43 19.65
CA GLU A 98 9.28 10.49 19.85
C GLU A 98 8.70 11.87 19.48
N ASP A 99 7.92 12.02 18.39
CA ASP A 99 7.63 13.36 17.84
C ASP A 99 6.32 13.59 17.01
N TYR A 100 5.41 12.62 16.78
CA TYR A 100 4.30 12.84 15.78
C TYR A 100 2.86 12.77 16.31
N ASP A 101 2.18 13.93 16.29
CA ASP A 101 0.73 14.04 16.56
C ASP A 101 -0.15 13.41 15.46
N GLU A 102 0.27 13.42 14.18
CA GLU A 102 -0.53 12.91 13.05
C GLU A 102 -0.80 11.39 13.09
N LEU A 103 -0.04 10.64 13.88
CA LEU A 103 -0.11 9.17 13.98
C LEU A 103 -0.81 8.66 15.25
N LYS A 104 -1.17 9.55 16.18
CA LYS A 104 -1.80 9.21 17.48
C LYS A 104 -3.15 8.49 17.37
N GLY A 105 -3.82 8.57 16.22
CA GLY A 105 -5.13 7.97 15.97
C GLY A 105 -5.12 6.56 15.36
N ILE A 106 -3.94 5.95 15.16
CA ILE A 106 -3.83 4.60 14.60
C ILE A 106 -3.60 3.60 15.74
N ASP A 107 -4.42 2.55 15.85
CA ASP A 107 -4.19 1.45 16.79
C ASP A 107 -3.18 0.45 16.21
N TRP A 108 -1.93 0.62 16.59
CA TRP A 108 -0.80 -0.22 16.14
C TRP A 108 -0.71 -1.55 16.90
N SER A 109 -1.27 -1.60 18.11
CA SER A 109 -1.16 -2.76 18.99
C SER A 109 -1.99 -3.94 18.48
N TRP A 110 -3.21 -3.67 18.02
CA TRP A 110 -4.11 -4.68 17.48
C TRP A 110 -3.71 -5.14 16.07
N GLN A 111 -3.18 -4.23 15.25
CA GLN A 111 -2.82 -4.50 13.84
C GLN A 111 -1.53 -5.32 13.66
N SER A 112 -0.61 -5.28 14.63
CA SER A 112 0.59 -6.14 14.62
C SER A 112 0.27 -7.61 14.92
N MET A 113 -0.84 -7.90 15.61
CA MET A 113 -1.27 -9.25 15.97
C MET A 113 -2.03 -9.96 14.83
N ASP A 114 -2.76 -9.25 13.96
CA ASP A 114 -3.47 -9.88 12.82
C ASP A 114 -2.57 -10.15 11.59
N GLY A 115 -1.38 -9.55 11.51
CA GLY A 115 -0.40 -9.82 10.45
C GLY A 115 0.13 -11.27 10.42
N ALA A 116 -0.08 -12.03 11.50
CA ALA A 116 0.30 -13.43 11.62
C ALA A 116 -0.80 -14.43 11.21
N MET A 117 -2.05 -13.99 10.95
CA MET A 117 -3.21 -14.91 10.90
C MET A 117 -4.00 -15.00 9.58
N THR A 118 -3.53 -14.43 8.47
CA THR A 118 -4.09 -14.79 7.15
C THR A 118 -3.04 -15.46 6.28
N LYS A 119 -2.91 -16.78 6.42
CA LYS A 119 -2.62 -17.60 5.23
C LYS A 119 -3.80 -17.41 4.29
N ALA A 120 -3.57 -16.69 3.19
CA ALA A 120 -4.47 -16.77 2.05
C ALA A 120 -4.44 -18.23 1.55
N PRO A 121 -5.60 -18.88 1.29
CA PRO A 121 -5.57 -20.10 0.51
C PRO A 121 -4.94 -19.77 -0.84
N LEU A 122 -3.92 -20.57 -1.12
CA LEU A 122 -3.15 -20.68 -2.35
C LEU A 122 -3.95 -20.36 -3.63
N GLY A 123 -3.27 -19.68 -4.56
CA GLY A 123 -3.41 -19.98 -5.99
C GLY A 123 -4.73 -19.58 -6.63
N GLY A 124 -4.84 -18.32 -7.04
CA GLY A 124 -5.70 -18.00 -8.17
C GLY A 124 -5.13 -18.63 -9.45
N GLU A 125 -5.48 -19.88 -9.74
CA GLU A 125 -5.40 -20.43 -11.10
C GLU A 125 -6.33 -19.61 -12.00
N LYS A 126 -5.79 -18.57 -12.62
CA LYS A 126 -6.46 -17.95 -13.78
C LYS A 126 -6.23 -18.84 -14.98
N ASN A 127 -7.20 -19.72 -15.20
CA ASN A 127 -7.59 -20.30 -16.47
C ASN A 127 -7.27 -19.33 -17.62
N ARG A 128 -6.18 -19.61 -18.35
CA ARG A 128 -5.93 -19.03 -19.67
C ARG A 128 -6.78 -19.83 -20.65
N PRO A 129 -7.78 -19.25 -21.33
CA PRO A 129 -8.50 -19.99 -22.36
C PRO A 129 -7.52 -20.42 -23.46
N LYS A 130 -7.49 -21.72 -23.78
CA LYS A 130 -6.80 -22.28 -24.94
C LYS A 130 -7.41 -21.67 -26.21
N PRO A 131 -6.63 -21.15 -27.18
CA PRO A 131 -7.19 -20.86 -28.49
C PRO A 131 -7.50 -22.20 -29.18
N TYR A 132 -8.79 -22.43 -29.44
CA TYR A 132 -9.20 -23.39 -30.46
C TYR A 132 -8.85 -22.75 -31.80
N ARG A 133 -8.06 -23.46 -32.61
CA ARG A 133 -8.08 -23.29 -34.06
C ARG A 133 -7.94 -24.68 -34.66
N SER A 134 -9.07 -25.20 -35.10
CA SER A 134 -9.19 -26.40 -35.94
C SER A 134 -9.35 -25.96 -37.39
N SER A 135 -8.92 -26.86 -38.28
CA SER A 135 -8.86 -26.83 -39.76
C SER A 135 -7.59 -26.27 -40.36
#